data_AF-A0A420CNF2-F1
#
_entry.id   AF-A0A420CNF2-F1
#
_cell.length_a   1.000
_cell.length_b   1.000
_cell.length_c   1.000
_cell.angle_alpha   90.00
_cell.angle_beta   90.00
_cell.angle_gamma   90.00
#
_symmetry.space_group_name_H-M   'P 1'
#
loop_
_entity.id
_entity.type
_entity.pdbx_description
1 polymer ?
#
loop_
_entity_poly.entity_id
_entity_poly.type
_entity_poly.pdbx_seq_one_letter_code
_entity_poly.pdbx_strand_id
1 'polypeptide(L)'
;MAANLHSLLGTLLQGMTHAQLSEEPSRIAGLVVPNEEGLSKRQRVDLALSSLSEVQLAQFALKFAADHGDVALDEAGRKVLEAGEPPLSQITRRDVARALGDDLAGERGTVEIVGRYFPLSSPIDDFLGSSGRSLRDQIARHMDQNPGDWTVEHLFFEIGAFDCSRARFAALLEEAVHPLSRSGDEQLQTIAALNKILERDGYELAQDSELSGHPIFGFRAIARGGWRPAQKLDLCLAGVEARDRFCRLLVSTRK
;
A
#
# COMPACT_ATOMS: atom_id res chain seq x y z
N MET A 1 6.13 2.59 18.18
CA MET A 1 6.16 2.64 16.70
C MET A 1 6.48 4.05 16.19
N ALA A 2 5.98 5.13 16.83
CA ALA A 2 6.38 6.53 16.59
C ALA A 2 7.89 6.81 16.42
N ALA A 3 8.74 6.15 17.22
CA ALA A 3 10.19 6.40 17.21
C ALA A 3 10.84 6.16 15.83
N ASN A 4 10.28 5.25 15.01
CA ASN A 4 10.76 5.01 13.66
C ASN A 4 10.30 6.11 12.68
N LEU A 5 9.08 6.61 12.85
CA LEU A 5 8.51 7.59 11.91
C LEU A 5 9.22 8.96 12.00
N HIS A 6 9.50 9.42 13.23
CA HIS A 6 10.25 10.65 13.43
C HIS A 6 11.68 10.54 12.87
N SER A 7 12.35 9.40 13.02
CA SER A 7 13.70 9.21 12.47
C SER A 7 13.72 9.13 10.94
N LEU A 8 12.73 8.46 10.33
CA LEU A 8 12.62 8.35 8.87
C LEU A 8 12.40 9.74 8.26
N LEU A 9 11.41 10.47 8.76
CA LEU A 9 11.13 11.85 8.34
C LEU A 9 12.29 12.79 8.61
N GLY A 10 12.91 12.67 9.78
CA GLY A 10 14.07 13.48 10.15
C GLY A 10 15.23 13.29 9.19
N THR A 11 15.54 12.04 8.83
CA THR A 11 16.62 11.71 7.88
C THR A 11 16.29 12.26 6.48
N LEU A 12 15.06 12.08 6.02
CA LEU A 12 14.60 12.55 4.72
C LEU A 12 14.68 14.09 4.63
N LEU A 13 14.10 14.80 5.58
CA LEU A 13 14.11 16.26 5.61
C LEU A 13 15.52 16.84 5.80
N GLN A 14 16.38 16.16 6.56
CA GLN A 14 17.79 16.55 6.68
C GLN A 14 18.60 16.31 5.40
N GLY A 15 18.14 15.44 4.50
CA GLY A 15 18.72 15.26 3.17
C GLY A 15 18.45 16.41 2.20
N MET A 16 17.42 17.22 2.47
CA MET A 16 17.00 18.32 1.59
C MET A 16 17.97 19.50 1.57
N THR A 17 17.97 20.23 0.46
CA THR A 17 18.59 21.55 0.34
C THR A 17 17.80 22.58 1.16
N HIS A 18 18.42 23.74 1.45
CA HIS A 18 17.75 24.79 2.21
C HIS A 18 16.47 25.32 1.54
N ALA A 19 16.47 25.44 0.21
CA ALA A 19 15.31 25.89 -0.55
C ALA A 19 14.16 24.86 -0.50
N GLN A 20 14.48 23.58 -0.66
CA GLN A 20 13.50 22.50 -0.57
C GLN A 20 12.90 22.40 0.82
N LEU A 21 13.72 22.49 1.87
CA LEU A 21 13.24 22.40 3.25
C LEU A 21 12.26 23.52 3.63
N SER A 22 12.36 24.70 3.02
CA SER A 22 11.42 25.80 3.24
C SER A 22 10.10 25.66 2.47
N GLU A 23 10.10 24.96 1.33
CA GLU A 23 8.95 24.94 0.42
C GLU A 23 8.23 23.59 0.38
N GLU A 24 8.97 22.49 0.22
CA GLU A 24 8.39 21.16 -0.01
C GLU A 24 7.54 20.65 1.16
N PRO A 25 8.01 20.70 2.43
CA PRO A 25 7.19 20.29 3.58
C PRO A 25 5.86 21.03 3.69
N SER A 26 5.88 22.33 3.40
CA SER A 26 4.69 23.17 3.41
C SER A 26 3.78 22.87 2.24
N ARG A 27 4.32 22.75 1.01
CA ARG A 27 3.56 22.44 -0.21
C ARG A 27 2.87 21.08 -0.12
N ILE A 28 3.59 20.05 0.31
CA ILE A 28 3.12 18.66 0.26
C ILE A 28 2.13 18.38 1.39
N ALA A 29 2.42 18.87 2.59
CA ALA A 29 1.69 18.44 3.78
C ALA A 29 1.40 19.55 4.80
N GLY A 30 1.68 20.81 4.45
CA GLY A 30 1.39 21.96 5.30
C GLY A 30 2.32 22.11 6.50
N LEU A 31 3.47 21.43 6.51
CA LEU A 31 4.44 21.53 7.60
C LEU A 31 5.34 22.76 7.38
N VAL A 32 5.29 23.71 8.30
CA VAL A 32 6.19 24.87 8.30
C VAL A 32 7.45 24.52 9.10
N VAL A 33 8.60 24.57 8.45
CA VAL A 33 9.89 24.36 9.11
C VAL A 33 10.45 25.72 9.57
N PRO A 34 10.64 25.96 10.88
CA PRO A 34 11.15 27.23 11.40
C PRO A 34 12.47 27.63 10.75
N ASN A 35 12.70 28.91 10.47
CA ASN A 35 13.92 29.45 9.87
C ASN A 35 14.57 30.53 10.75
N GLU A 36 14.65 30.28 12.05
CA GLU A 36 15.24 31.22 13.01
C GLU A 36 16.77 31.24 12.92
N GLU A 37 17.37 32.43 13.06
CA GLU A 37 18.82 32.60 13.11
C GLU A 37 19.43 31.85 14.31
N GLY A 38 20.53 31.13 14.07
CA GLY A 38 21.23 30.36 15.11
C GLY A 38 20.78 28.91 15.27
N LEU A 39 19.71 28.46 14.61
CA LEU A 39 19.32 27.06 14.59
C LEU A 39 20.00 26.29 13.45
N SER A 40 20.60 25.15 13.77
CA SER A 40 21.07 24.20 12.76
C SER A 40 19.89 23.58 12.00
N LYS A 41 20.14 23.11 10.77
CA LYS A 41 19.13 22.39 9.96
C LYS A 41 18.45 21.25 10.72
N ARG A 42 19.24 20.49 11.48
CA ARG A 42 18.75 19.40 12.33
C ARG A 42 17.78 19.90 13.41
N GLN A 43 18.16 20.95 14.13
CA GLN A 43 17.30 21.54 15.17
C GLN A 43 15.98 22.08 14.59
N ARG A 44 16.02 22.68 13.40
CA ARG A 44 14.82 23.17 12.69
C ARG A 44 13.86 22.02 12.34
N VAL A 45 14.40 20.92 11.81
CA VAL A 45 13.63 19.72 11.47
C VAL A 45 13.05 19.07 12.73
N ASP A 46 13.87 18.88 13.76
CA ASP A 46 13.44 18.27 15.02
C ASP A 46 12.35 19.11 15.70
N LEU A 47 12.47 20.44 15.69
CA LEU A 47 11.47 21.36 16.23
C LEU A 47 10.14 21.28 15.46
N ALA A 48 10.20 21.23 14.12
CA ALA A 48 9.01 21.10 13.28
C ALA A 48 8.29 19.76 13.52
N LEU A 49 9.02 18.64 13.51
CA LEU A 49 8.44 17.31 13.69
C LEU A 49 7.93 17.07 15.12
N SER A 50 8.63 17.56 16.14
CA SER A 50 8.22 17.42 17.55
C SER A 50 6.96 18.21 17.89
N SER A 51 6.58 19.18 17.05
CA SER A 51 5.33 19.93 17.22
C SER A 51 4.08 19.15 16.80
N LEU A 52 4.24 18.05 16.07
CA LEU A 52 3.15 17.24 15.55
C LEU A 52 2.76 16.11 16.52
N SER A 53 1.46 15.84 16.63
CA SER A 53 0.98 14.59 17.24
C SER A 53 1.38 13.37 16.39
N GLU A 54 1.37 12.17 16.99
CA GLU A 54 1.69 10.92 16.29
C GLU A 54 0.80 10.69 15.05
N VAL A 55 -0.49 11.05 15.13
CA VAL A 55 -1.43 10.97 13.99
C VAL A 55 -1.07 12.00 12.91
N GLN A 56 -0.75 13.24 13.28
CA GLN A 56 -0.33 14.26 12.31
C GLN A 56 0.98 13.89 11.63
N LEU A 57 1.93 13.33 12.38
CA LEU A 57 3.21 12.84 11.86
C LEU A 57 2.98 11.71 10.85
N ALA A 58 2.06 10.79 11.14
CA ALA A 58 1.67 9.73 10.22
C ALA A 58 0.98 10.25 8.96
N GLN A 59 0.04 11.20 9.10
CA GLN A 59 -0.59 11.84 7.95
C GLN A 59 0.43 12.61 7.09
N PHE A 60 1.38 13.29 7.72
CA PHE A 60 2.49 13.94 7.04
C PHE A 60 3.34 12.93 6.26
N ALA A 61 3.75 11.83 6.92
CA ALA A 61 4.52 10.76 6.29
C ALA A 61 3.84 10.19 5.06
N LEU A 62 2.54 9.94 5.11
CA LEU A 62 1.80 9.36 3.98
C LEU A 62 1.71 10.30 2.78
N LYS A 63 1.50 11.60 3.01
CA LYS A 63 1.54 12.61 1.93
C LYS A 63 2.93 12.71 1.31
N PHE A 64 3.96 12.70 2.16
CA PHE A 64 5.35 12.77 1.72
C PHE A 64 5.77 11.55 0.92
N ALA A 65 5.40 10.37 1.42
CA ALA A 65 5.64 9.09 0.77
C ALA A 65 4.99 9.03 -0.61
N ALA A 66 3.77 9.56 -0.76
CA ALA A 66 3.10 9.63 -2.05
C ALA A 66 3.81 10.56 -3.06
N ASP A 67 4.28 11.74 -2.61
CA ASP A 67 5.01 12.69 -3.48
C ASP A 67 6.39 12.13 -3.91
N HIS A 68 7.04 11.35 -3.04
CA HIS A 68 8.41 10.84 -3.26
C HIS A 68 8.49 9.37 -3.71
N GLY A 69 7.37 8.65 -3.74
CA GLY A 69 7.37 7.20 -3.98
C GLY A 69 8.05 6.38 -2.87
N ASP A 70 8.09 6.89 -1.64
CA ASP A 70 8.75 6.22 -0.51
C ASP A 70 7.84 5.17 0.14
N VAL A 71 7.97 3.93 -0.34
CA VAL A 71 7.18 2.79 0.10
C VAL A 71 7.39 2.44 1.58
N ALA A 72 8.58 2.69 2.13
CA ALA A 72 8.89 2.40 3.53
C ALA A 72 8.26 3.43 4.46
N LEU A 73 8.28 4.70 4.06
CA LEU A 73 7.61 5.78 4.76
C LEU A 73 6.08 5.65 4.73
N ASP A 74 5.51 5.24 3.58
CA ASP A 74 4.09 4.93 3.46
C ASP A 74 3.69 3.82 4.45
N GLU A 75 4.44 2.73 4.47
CA GLU A 75 4.19 1.60 5.35
C GLU A 75 4.28 1.96 6.83
N ALA A 76 5.29 2.74 7.22
CA ALA A 76 5.45 3.21 8.59
C ALA A 76 4.30 4.14 9.02
N GLY A 77 3.85 5.04 8.14
CA GLY A 77 2.71 5.92 8.39
C GLY A 77 1.41 5.15 8.56
N ARG A 78 1.15 4.15 7.70
CA ARG A 78 -0.07 3.31 7.78
C ARG A 78 -0.14 2.55 9.09
N LYS A 79 0.96 1.92 9.51
CA LYS A 79 1.05 1.19 10.78
C LYS A 79 0.70 2.06 11.99
N VAL A 80 1.10 3.34 11.97
CA VAL A 80 0.76 4.28 13.04
C VAL A 80 -0.73 4.61 13.05
N LEU A 81 -1.32 4.92 11.89
CA LEU A 81 -2.74 5.27 11.81
C LEU A 81 -3.67 4.11 12.17
N GLU A 82 -3.24 2.88 11.88
CA GLU A 82 -4.08 1.70 11.98
C GLU A 82 -3.94 0.96 13.34
N ALA A 83 -3.00 1.39 14.19
CA ALA A 83 -2.66 0.74 15.47
C ALA A 83 -3.84 0.61 16.45
N GLY A 84 -4.87 1.45 16.31
CA GLY A 84 -6.07 1.43 17.16
C GLY A 84 -7.21 0.53 16.68
N GLU A 85 -7.12 -0.08 15.50
CA GLU A 85 -8.18 -0.96 14.98
C GLU A 85 -7.87 -2.45 15.20
N PRO A 86 -8.87 -3.35 15.11
CA PRO A 86 -8.70 -4.80 15.34
C PRO A 86 -7.55 -5.40 14.50
N PRO A 87 -6.58 -6.12 15.08
CA PRO A 87 -5.46 -6.64 14.30
C PRO A 87 -5.93 -7.68 13.26
N LEU A 88 -5.33 -7.66 12.08
CA LEU A 88 -5.41 -8.77 11.12
C LEU A 88 -4.21 -9.68 11.35
N SER A 89 -4.45 -10.83 11.98
CA SER A 89 -3.40 -11.72 12.46
C SER A 89 -2.61 -12.35 11.31
N GLN A 90 -1.34 -12.69 11.57
CA GLN A 90 -0.53 -13.43 10.58
C GLN A 90 -1.16 -14.79 10.22
N ILE A 91 -1.90 -15.42 11.14
CA ILE A 91 -2.62 -16.67 10.88
C ILE A 91 -3.66 -16.44 9.80
N THR A 92 -4.52 -15.43 9.96
CA THR A 92 -5.54 -15.05 8.96
C THR A 92 -4.91 -14.71 7.62
N ARG A 93 -3.79 -13.97 7.60
CA ARG A 93 -3.09 -13.62 6.36
C ARG A 93 -2.53 -14.85 5.63
N ARG A 94 -1.98 -15.82 6.36
CA ARG A 94 -1.51 -17.10 5.80
C ARG A 94 -2.65 -17.95 5.28
N ASP A 95 -3.75 -18.04 6.02
CA ASP A 95 -4.95 -18.76 5.58
C ASP A 95 -5.54 -18.14 4.30
N VAL A 96 -5.57 -16.80 4.21
CA VAL A 96 -5.94 -16.07 2.99
C VAL A 96 -5.03 -16.46 1.81
N ALA A 97 -3.72 -16.49 2.01
CA ALA A 97 -2.78 -16.87 0.97
C ALA A 97 -3.01 -18.32 0.49
N ARG A 98 -3.30 -19.24 1.41
CA ARG A 98 -3.64 -20.64 1.07
C ARG A 98 -4.95 -20.76 0.32
N ALA A 99 -5.95 -19.93 0.64
CA ALA A 99 -7.23 -19.92 -0.05
C ALA A 99 -7.11 -19.43 -1.51
N LEU A 100 -6.12 -18.59 -1.80
CA LEU A 100 -5.80 -18.14 -3.16
C LEU A 100 -4.94 -19.15 -3.95
N GLY A 101 -4.43 -20.21 -3.30
CA GLY A 101 -3.69 -21.28 -3.97
C GLY A 101 -2.40 -20.78 -4.61
N ASP A 102 -2.30 -20.94 -5.93
CA ASP A 102 -1.19 -20.51 -6.79
C ASP A 102 -1.54 -19.29 -7.66
N ASP A 103 -2.74 -18.72 -7.51
CA ASP A 103 -3.20 -17.62 -8.34
C ASP A 103 -3.68 -16.41 -7.51
N LEU A 104 -2.84 -15.39 -7.44
CA LEU A 104 -3.20 -14.10 -6.85
C LEU A 104 -3.96 -13.20 -7.83
N ALA A 105 -3.62 -13.24 -9.12
CA ALA A 105 -3.85 -12.14 -10.04
C ALA A 105 -4.96 -12.40 -11.09
N GLY A 106 -5.38 -13.65 -11.25
CA GLY A 106 -6.34 -14.08 -12.25
C GLY A 106 -5.87 -13.74 -13.66
N GLU A 107 -6.66 -12.99 -14.40
CA GLU A 107 -6.37 -12.56 -15.78
C GLU A 107 -5.26 -11.50 -15.87
N ARG A 108 -4.78 -10.95 -14.74
CA ARG A 108 -3.75 -9.91 -14.71
C ARG A 108 -2.38 -10.47 -14.35
N GLY A 109 -1.34 -9.68 -14.61
CA GLY A 109 0.01 -10.04 -14.20
C GLY A 109 0.22 -9.89 -12.70
N THR A 110 0.82 -10.89 -12.06
CA THR A 110 1.20 -10.86 -10.64
C THR A 110 2.20 -9.75 -10.38
N VAL A 111 3.18 -9.55 -11.27
CA VAL A 111 4.13 -8.42 -11.16
C VAL A 111 3.40 -7.08 -11.21
N GLU A 112 2.36 -6.96 -12.05
CA GLU A 112 1.59 -5.73 -12.19
C GLU A 112 0.83 -5.39 -10.90
N ILE A 113 0.17 -6.38 -10.29
CA ILE A 113 -0.61 -6.17 -9.06
C ILE A 113 0.32 -5.92 -7.87
N VAL A 114 1.31 -6.78 -7.67
CA VAL A 114 2.19 -6.73 -6.50
C VAL A 114 3.09 -5.49 -6.55
N GLY A 115 3.62 -5.14 -7.73
CA GLY A 115 4.53 -4.02 -7.93
C GLY A 115 3.92 -2.65 -7.66
N ARG A 116 2.58 -2.55 -7.54
CA ARG A 116 1.90 -1.32 -7.10
C ARG A 116 2.05 -1.04 -5.60
N TYR A 117 2.28 -2.07 -4.80
CA TYR A 117 2.23 -1.99 -3.34
C TYR A 117 3.53 -2.42 -2.66
N PHE A 118 4.37 -3.19 -3.34
CA PHE A 118 5.62 -3.72 -2.80
C PHE A 118 6.79 -3.40 -3.71
N PRO A 119 7.96 -3.07 -3.14
CA PRO A 119 9.17 -2.88 -3.94
C PRO A 119 9.63 -4.26 -4.45
N LEU A 120 9.72 -4.41 -5.77
CA LEU A 120 10.09 -5.68 -6.43
C LEU A 120 11.53 -5.69 -6.95
N SER A 121 12.21 -4.56 -6.93
CA SER A 121 13.60 -4.40 -7.32
C SER A 121 14.25 -3.37 -6.41
N SER A 122 15.57 -3.47 -6.26
CA SER A 122 16.32 -2.39 -5.60
C SER A 122 16.57 -1.25 -6.59
N PRO A 123 16.80 -0.01 -6.11
CA PRO A 123 17.21 1.10 -6.97
C PRO A 123 18.49 0.81 -7.78
N ILE A 124 19.34 -0.08 -7.27
CA ILE A 124 20.57 -0.52 -7.95
C ILE A 124 20.23 -1.43 -9.13
N ASP A 125 19.27 -2.35 -8.96
CA ASP A 125 18.81 -3.24 -10.03
C ASP A 125 18.13 -2.44 -11.16
N ASP A 126 17.36 -1.41 -10.80
CA ASP A 126 16.70 -0.54 -11.77
C ASP A 126 17.72 0.32 -12.55
N PHE A 127 18.81 0.74 -11.90
CA PHE A 127 19.85 1.58 -12.51
C PHE A 127 20.86 0.81 -13.36
N LEU A 128 21.31 -0.36 -12.89
CA LEU A 128 22.34 -1.17 -13.57
C LEU A 128 21.75 -2.22 -14.52
N GLY A 129 20.42 -2.36 -14.53
CA GLY A 129 19.74 -3.49 -15.14
C GLY A 129 19.77 -4.70 -14.23
N SER A 130 18.61 -5.32 -14.00
CA SER A 130 18.54 -6.53 -13.18
C SER A 130 19.34 -7.65 -13.83
N SER A 131 20.14 -8.35 -13.03
CA SER A 131 20.84 -9.57 -13.46
C SER A 131 19.90 -10.78 -13.63
N GLY A 132 18.59 -10.55 -13.82
CA GLY A 132 17.55 -11.58 -13.82
C GLY A 132 17.29 -12.22 -12.45
N ARG A 133 17.73 -11.56 -11.37
CA ARG A 133 17.63 -12.04 -9.97
C ARG A 133 16.75 -11.17 -9.07
N SER A 134 16.26 -10.03 -9.58
CA SER A 134 15.33 -9.19 -8.82
C SER A 134 14.08 -9.98 -8.43
N LEU A 135 13.42 -9.57 -7.34
CA LEU A 135 12.16 -10.20 -6.94
C LEU A 135 11.11 -10.07 -8.06
N ARG A 136 11.14 -8.96 -8.82
CA ARG A 136 10.33 -8.75 -10.03
C ARG A 136 10.51 -9.88 -11.04
N ASP A 137 11.75 -10.23 -11.36
CA ASP A 137 12.05 -11.28 -12.34
C ASP A 137 11.64 -12.66 -11.84
N GLN A 138 11.79 -12.90 -10.53
CA GLN A 138 11.36 -14.14 -9.90
C GLN A 138 9.83 -14.29 -9.97
N ILE A 139 9.08 -13.25 -9.61
CA ILE A 139 7.60 -13.27 -9.72
C ILE A 139 7.17 -13.45 -11.17
N ALA A 140 7.77 -12.70 -12.11
CA ALA A 140 7.45 -12.84 -13.54
C ALA A 140 7.67 -14.27 -14.04
N ARG A 141 8.77 -14.90 -13.60
CA ARG A 141 9.10 -16.27 -14.00
C ARG A 141 8.17 -17.29 -13.35
N HIS A 142 8.02 -17.25 -12.04
CA HIS A 142 7.41 -18.33 -11.27
C HIS A 142 5.89 -18.20 -11.08
N MET A 143 5.32 -17.01 -11.32
CA MET A 143 3.86 -16.80 -11.25
C MET A 143 3.27 -16.53 -12.63
N ASP A 144 3.86 -15.61 -13.41
CA ASP A 144 3.25 -15.16 -14.68
C ASP A 144 3.59 -16.09 -15.86
N GLN A 145 4.83 -16.57 -15.94
CA GLN A 145 5.29 -17.43 -17.05
C GLN A 145 5.12 -18.92 -16.77
N ASN A 146 5.16 -19.32 -15.49
CA ASN A 146 5.02 -20.72 -15.06
C ASN A 146 3.97 -20.84 -13.93
N PRO A 147 2.67 -20.64 -14.22
CA PRO A 147 1.61 -20.76 -13.21
C PRO A 147 1.67 -22.12 -12.49
N GLY A 148 1.57 -22.09 -11.15
CA GLY A 148 1.65 -23.28 -10.29
C GLY A 148 3.05 -23.61 -9.75
N ASP A 149 4.11 -22.91 -10.19
CA ASP A 149 5.46 -23.09 -9.63
C ASP A 149 5.57 -22.45 -8.24
N TRP A 150 4.99 -21.26 -8.08
CA TRP A 150 4.85 -20.59 -6.79
C TRP A 150 3.43 -20.63 -6.26
N THR A 151 3.31 -20.83 -4.95
CA THR A 151 2.05 -20.59 -4.24
C THR A 151 1.95 -19.13 -3.82
N VAL A 152 0.73 -18.63 -3.63
CA VAL A 152 0.49 -17.30 -3.06
C VAL A 152 1.04 -17.20 -1.63
N GLU A 153 1.08 -18.29 -0.86
CA GLU A 153 1.74 -18.30 0.46
C GLU A 153 3.24 -18.02 0.35
N HIS A 154 3.93 -18.59 -0.64
CA HIS A 154 5.34 -18.29 -0.90
C HIS A 154 5.54 -16.86 -1.42
N LEU A 155 4.71 -16.41 -2.35
CA LEU A 155 4.73 -15.02 -2.82
C LEU A 155 4.57 -14.02 -1.67
N PHE A 156 3.61 -14.24 -0.77
CA PHE A 156 3.36 -13.37 0.38
C PHE A 156 4.53 -13.33 1.36
N PHE A 157 5.29 -14.43 1.48
CA PHE A 157 6.53 -14.46 2.24
C PHE A 157 7.61 -13.59 1.59
N GLU A 158 7.88 -13.76 0.29
CA GLU A 158 8.92 -13.03 -0.43
C GLU A 158 8.68 -11.52 -0.46
N ILE A 159 7.41 -11.08 -0.59
CA ILE A 159 7.06 -9.65 -0.63
C ILE A 159 6.84 -9.04 0.77
N GLY A 160 6.87 -9.86 1.83
CA GLY A 160 6.62 -9.40 3.20
C GLY A 160 5.16 -9.03 3.51
N ALA A 161 4.18 -9.60 2.79
CA ALA A 161 2.76 -9.30 2.97
C ALA A 161 2.19 -9.78 4.33
N PHE A 162 2.87 -10.71 5.01
CA PHE A 162 2.46 -11.15 6.35
C PHE A 162 2.70 -10.08 7.43
N ASP A 163 3.63 -9.16 7.21
CA ASP A 163 4.05 -8.15 8.20
C ASP A 163 3.73 -6.72 7.77
N CYS A 164 3.13 -6.52 6.60
CA CYS A 164 2.75 -5.20 6.11
C CYS A 164 1.53 -4.64 6.85
N SER A 165 1.27 -3.35 6.68
CA SER A 165 0.08 -2.68 7.19
C SER A 165 -1.19 -3.37 6.69
N ARG A 166 -2.26 -3.37 7.49
CA ARG A 166 -3.56 -3.89 7.05
C ARG A 166 -4.03 -3.19 5.81
N ALA A 167 -3.86 -1.87 5.72
CA ALA A 167 -4.28 -1.12 4.54
C ALA A 167 -3.57 -1.60 3.26
N ARG A 168 -2.27 -1.97 3.33
CA ARG A 168 -1.54 -2.54 2.20
C ARG A 168 -1.99 -3.96 1.87
N PHE A 169 -2.20 -4.79 2.89
CA PHE A 169 -2.72 -6.14 2.72
C PHE A 169 -4.12 -6.13 2.09
N ALA A 170 -5.00 -5.25 2.57
CA ALA A 170 -6.33 -5.01 2.06
C ALA A 170 -6.32 -4.62 0.58
N ALA A 171 -5.45 -3.68 0.18
CA ALA A 171 -5.31 -3.28 -1.22
C ALA A 171 -4.88 -4.45 -2.13
N LEU A 172 -4.05 -5.37 -1.63
CA LEU A 172 -3.68 -6.58 -2.35
C LEU A 172 -4.88 -7.52 -2.55
N LEU A 173 -5.72 -7.69 -1.52
CA LEU A 173 -6.94 -8.50 -1.63
C LEU A 173 -7.98 -7.89 -2.55
N GLU A 174 -8.17 -6.57 -2.49
CA GLU A 174 -9.08 -5.85 -3.39
C GLU A 174 -8.68 -6.01 -4.85
N GLU A 175 -7.37 -6.00 -5.15
CA GLU A 175 -6.86 -6.26 -6.50
C GLU A 175 -7.06 -7.73 -6.90
N ALA A 176 -6.85 -8.68 -5.98
CA ALA A 176 -7.09 -10.10 -6.24
C ALA A 176 -8.55 -10.40 -6.59
N VAL A 177 -9.52 -9.65 -6.04
CA VAL A 177 -10.95 -9.82 -6.37
C VAL A 177 -11.49 -8.75 -7.30
N HIS A 178 -10.62 -7.91 -7.88
CA HIS A 178 -11.05 -6.87 -8.82
C HIS A 178 -11.62 -7.51 -10.09
N PRO A 179 -12.67 -6.95 -10.71
CA PRO A 179 -13.27 -7.54 -11.92
C PRO A 179 -12.34 -7.63 -13.14
N LEU A 180 -11.21 -6.91 -13.13
CA LEU A 180 -10.15 -7.06 -14.15
C LEU A 180 -9.21 -8.24 -13.87
N SER A 181 -9.17 -8.73 -12.64
CA SER A 181 -8.42 -9.93 -12.25
C SER A 181 -9.29 -11.16 -12.37
N ARG A 182 -10.52 -11.12 -11.84
CA ARG A 182 -11.45 -12.24 -11.92
C ARG A 182 -12.88 -11.73 -11.79
N SER A 183 -13.79 -12.32 -12.56
CA SER A 183 -15.18 -11.84 -12.69
C SER A 183 -16.19 -12.99 -12.66
N GLY A 184 -17.47 -12.66 -12.46
CA GLY A 184 -18.54 -13.66 -12.44
C GLY A 184 -18.42 -14.64 -11.26
N ASP A 185 -18.67 -15.92 -11.52
CA ASP A 185 -18.73 -16.95 -10.47
C ASP A 185 -17.39 -17.14 -9.75
N GLU A 186 -16.26 -17.03 -10.46
CA GLU A 186 -14.92 -17.16 -9.87
C GLU A 186 -14.67 -16.06 -8.82
N GLN A 187 -15.06 -14.82 -9.13
CA GLN A 187 -14.94 -13.69 -8.22
C GLN A 187 -15.74 -13.95 -6.94
N LEU A 188 -17.00 -14.38 -7.08
CA LEU A 188 -17.90 -14.65 -5.95
C LEU A 188 -17.43 -15.84 -5.09
N GLN A 189 -16.92 -16.90 -5.72
CA GLN A 189 -16.36 -18.05 -5.01
C GLN A 189 -15.11 -17.67 -4.22
N THR A 190 -14.23 -16.88 -4.82
CA THR A 190 -13.02 -16.36 -4.16
C THR A 190 -13.40 -15.49 -2.95
N ILE A 191 -14.32 -14.54 -3.12
CA ILE A 191 -14.80 -13.68 -2.03
C ILE A 191 -15.43 -14.51 -0.91
N ALA A 192 -16.25 -15.50 -1.23
CA ALA A 192 -16.86 -16.38 -0.24
C ALA A 192 -15.82 -17.20 0.55
N ALA A 193 -14.75 -17.65 -0.11
CA ALA A 193 -13.64 -18.34 0.55
C ALA A 193 -12.85 -17.39 1.47
N LEU A 194 -12.55 -16.18 1.00
CA LEU A 194 -11.82 -15.16 1.77
C LEU A 194 -12.61 -14.67 2.98
N ASN A 195 -13.91 -14.38 2.83
CA ASN A 195 -14.73 -13.87 3.94
C ASN A 195 -14.86 -14.88 5.10
N LYS A 196 -14.92 -16.19 4.82
CA LYS A 196 -14.88 -17.24 5.88
C LYS A 196 -13.62 -17.17 6.75
N ILE A 197 -12.53 -16.62 6.22
CA ILE A 197 -11.25 -16.47 6.91
C ILE A 197 -11.19 -15.10 7.59
N LEU A 198 -11.52 -14.03 6.86
CA LEU A 198 -11.47 -12.65 7.35
C LEU A 198 -12.42 -12.37 8.53
N GLU A 199 -13.60 -13.02 8.55
CA GLU A 199 -14.60 -12.86 9.62
C GLU A 199 -14.05 -13.21 11.01
N ARG A 200 -13.03 -14.09 11.07
CA ARG A 200 -12.35 -14.48 12.32
C ARG A 200 -11.71 -13.28 13.01
N ASP A 201 -11.14 -12.38 12.22
CA ASP A 201 -10.52 -11.13 12.68
C ASP A 201 -11.47 -9.92 12.57
N GLY A 202 -12.74 -10.16 12.21
CA GLY A 202 -13.76 -9.11 12.15
C GLY A 202 -13.72 -8.24 10.90
N TYR A 203 -13.23 -8.80 9.78
CA TYR A 203 -13.16 -8.12 8.49
C TYR A 203 -13.95 -8.84 7.41
N GLU A 204 -14.35 -8.12 6.37
CA GLU A 204 -15.02 -8.66 5.19
C GLU A 204 -14.62 -7.90 3.91
N LEU A 205 -14.72 -8.58 2.78
CA LEU A 205 -14.84 -7.99 1.44
C LEU A 205 -16.32 -7.84 1.12
N ALA A 206 -16.77 -6.60 0.97
CA ALA A 206 -18.16 -6.27 0.65
C ALA A 206 -18.22 -5.40 -0.60
N GLN A 207 -19.30 -5.50 -1.37
CA GLN A 207 -19.47 -4.68 -2.56
C GLN A 207 -19.46 -3.19 -2.17
N ASP A 208 -18.52 -2.44 -2.75
CA ASP A 208 -18.31 -1.00 -2.52
C ASP A 208 -18.88 -0.20 -3.69
N SER A 209 -18.69 -0.68 -4.92
CA SER A 209 -19.16 -0.02 -6.14
C SER A 209 -19.36 -0.99 -7.30
N GLU A 210 -19.60 -0.46 -8.49
CA GLU A 210 -19.73 -1.22 -9.74
C GLU A 210 -18.99 -0.49 -10.87
N LEU A 211 -18.38 -1.25 -11.79
CA LEU A 211 -17.72 -0.75 -12.98
C LEU A 211 -18.22 -1.53 -14.20
N SER A 212 -18.91 -0.86 -15.11
CA SER A 212 -19.41 -1.44 -16.36
C SER A 212 -20.26 -2.71 -16.16
N GLY A 213 -21.09 -2.79 -15.11
CA GLY A 213 -21.87 -4.00 -14.80
C GLY A 213 -21.17 -5.00 -13.88
N HIS A 214 -19.89 -4.77 -13.56
CA HIS A 214 -19.09 -5.67 -12.73
C HIS A 214 -18.93 -5.14 -11.30
N PRO A 215 -19.25 -5.92 -10.26
CA PRO A 215 -19.13 -5.47 -8.88
C PRO A 215 -17.66 -5.31 -8.48
N ILE A 216 -17.39 -4.24 -7.73
CA ILE A 216 -16.11 -3.98 -7.07
C ILE A 216 -16.30 -4.17 -5.57
N PHE A 217 -15.45 -4.98 -4.96
CA PHE A 217 -15.48 -5.29 -3.54
C PHE A 217 -14.36 -4.55 -2.81
N GLY A 218 -14.71 -3.92 -1.69
CA GLY A 218 -13.79 -3.22 -0.80
C GLY A 218 -13.64 -3.96 0.52
N PHE A 219 -12.44 -3.87 1.10
CA PHE A 219 -12.13 -4.40 2.41
C PHE A 219 -12.62 -3.46 3.51
N ARG A 220 -13.38 -3.99 4.48
CA ARG A 220 -13.89 -3.21 5.62
C ARG A 220 -14.01 -4.05 6.88
N ALA A 221 -14.05 -3.39 8.04
CA ALA A 221 -14.39 -4.05 9.28
C ALA A 221 -15.89 -4.37 9.32
N ILE A 222 -16.24 -5.50 9.91
CA ILE A 222 -17.61 -5.90 10.18
C ILE A 222 -18.11 -5.06 11.35
N ALA A 223 -19.19 -4.30 11.15
CA ALA A 223 -19.83 -3.52 12.21
C ALA A 223 -20.47 -4.45 13.26
N ARG A 224 -19.68 -4.93 14.22
CA ARG A 224 -20.21 -5.50 15.46
C ARG A 224 -20.68 -4.32 16.33
N GLY A 225 -21.97 -4.28 16.64
CA GLY A 225 -22.66 -3.14 17.25
C GLY A 225 -21.80 -2.39 18.28
N GLY A 226 -21.40 -1.16 17.94
CA GLY A 226 -20.59 -0.27 18.78
C GLY A 226 -19.31 0.25 18.11
N TRP A 227 -18.78 -0.45 17.09
CA TRP A 227 -17.59 0.03 16.37
C TRP A 227 -17.99 0.98 15.24
N ARG A 228 -17.61 2.27 15.34
CA ARG A 228 -17.67 3.19 14.21
C ARG A 228 -16.44 2.94 13.35
N PRO A 229 -16.59 2.68 12.04
CA PRO A 229 -15.44 2.70 11.15
C PRO A 229 -14.74 4.03 11.31
N ALA A 230 -13.41 4.01 11.52
CA ALA A 230 -12.61 5.15 11.14
C ALA A 230 -12.97 5.44 9.68
N GLN A 231 -13.40 6.67 9.39
CA GLN A 231 -13.65 7.10 8.02
C GLN A 231 -12.47 6.61 7.19
N LYS A 232 -12.76 5.91 6.09
CA LYS A 232 -11.80 5.57 5.03
C LYS A 232 -11.00 6.85 4.83
N LEU A 233 -9.79 6.93 5.40
CA LEU A 233 -8.94 8.06 5.14
C LEU A 233 -8.68 7.89 3.66
N ASP A 234 -9.21 8.79 2.84
CA ASP A 234 -9.11 8.84 1.38
C ASP A 234 -7.66 9.06 0.94
N LEU A 235 -6.77 8.21 1.43
CA LEU A 235 -5.34 8.19 1.23
C LEU A 235 -4.93 7.07 0.27
N CYS A 236 -5.90 6.23 -0.14
CA CYS A 236 -5.76 5.51 -1.40
C CYS A 236 -5.81 6.46 -2.60
N LEU A 237 -6.34 7.69 -2.48
CA LEU A 237 -6.47 8.61 -3.61
C LEU A 237 -5.14 9.16 -4.14
N ALA A 238 -4.07 9.17 -3.35
CA ALA A 238 -2.76 9.59 -3.87
C ALA A 238 -2.15 8.55 -4.85
N GLY A 239 -2.56 7.27 -4.76
CA GLY A 239 -2.28 6.25 -5.78
C GLY A 239 -3.34 6.16 -6.88
N VAL A 240 -4.57 6.65 -6.62
CA VAL A 240 -5.69 6.64 -7.59
C VAL A 240 -5.66 7.82 -8.55
N GLU A 241 -5.05 8.96 -8.22
CA GLU A 241 -4.85 10.01 -9.23
C GLU A 241 -3.85 9.58 -10.33
N ALA A 242 -3.04 8.56 -10.08
CA ALA A 242 -2.32 7.82 -11.13
C ALA A 242 -3.21 6.77 -11.84
N ARG A 243 -4.25 6.23 -11.19
CA ARG A 243 -5.24 5.30 -11.77
C ARG A 243 -6.03 5.90 -12.93
N ASP A 244 -6.19 7.23 -13.01
CA ASP A 244 -7.02 7.86 -14.05
C ASP A 244 -6.27 8.27 -15.34
N ARG A 245 -4.93 8.31 -15.32
CA ARG A 245 -4.13 8.61 -16.53
C ARG A 245 -3.91 7.38 -17.41
N PHE A 246 -3.82 6.18 -16.85
CA PHE A 246 -3.54 4.98 -17.63
C PHE A 246 -4.76 4.49 -18.41
N CYS A 247 -5.97 4.59 -17.83
CA CYS A 247 -7.21 4.28 -18.57
C CYS A 247 -7.56 5.29 -19.67
N ARG A 248 -7.15 6.58 -19.56
CA ARG A 248 -7.37 7.55 -20.65
C ARG A 248 -6.43 7.36 -21.85
N LEU A 249 -5.26 6.77 -21.67
CA LEU A 249 -4.31 6.54 -22.75
C LEU A 249 -4.68 5.36 -23.66
N LEU A 250 -5.39 4.34 -23.14
CA LEU A 250 -5.83 3.19 -23.95
C LEU A 250 -7.09 3.46 -24.81
N VAL A 251 -7.80 4.57 -24.58
CA VAL A 251 -8.96 4.97 -25.39
C VAL A 251 -8.58 5.97 -26.50
N SER A 252 -7.38 6.57 -26.45
CA SER A 252 -6.99 7.65 -27.38
C SER A 252 -6.15 7.22 -28.60
N THR A 253 -5.86 5.92 -28.78
CA THR A 253 -5.16 5.40 -29.98
C THR A 253 -6.05 4.44 -30.78
N ARG A 254 -7.23 4.91 -31.19
CA ARG A 254 -7.92 4.46 -32.41
C ARG A 254 -8.60 5.64 -33.07
N LYS A 255 -7.84 6.39 -33.86
CA LYS A 255 -8.29 7.05 -35.08
C LYS A 255 -7.22 6.89 -36.14
#